data_AF-A0A562ZHJ7-F1
#
_entry.id   AF-A0A562ZHJ7-F1
#
_cell.length_a   1.000
_cell.length_b   1.000
_cell.length_c   1.000
_cell.angle_alpha   90.00
_cell.angle_beta   90.00
_cell.angle_gamma   90.00
#
_symmetry.space_group_name_H-M   'P 1'
#
loop_
_entity.id
_entity.type
_entity.pdbx_description
1 polymer ?
#
loop_
_entity_poly.entity_id
_entity_poly.type
_entity_poly.pdbx_seq_one_letter_code
_entity_poly.pdbx_strand_id
1 'polypeptide(L)'
;MPGAYAHLSVVNDAQKLAESAGLRDDTLYHLGVNLKFVELGAVSPDYPYLALKSGQKKWADNMHYTNTAKLMQAAVAAIPRLPQQDQGRATAWLLGFAAHIATDMTIHPVVELRVGPYQGNESEHRRCEMHQDAFIFPRVMDVGETGLSEHLASGIATCHAFDDKDALDFAVRQVWMEMLEAAYPDQGAAQDASPDAWHSGFRGVLKAMAGINHLFPIARHVSTKLNLTYPTEAEIDDSFISQLRTPEGPMDYEAIYERAHANVLMVWKGLDDALEQGGSDALDRLENWNLDTGRSVRTGKLVFWAEA
;
A
#
# COMPACT_ATOMS: atom_id res chain seq x y z
N MET A 1 -8.50 2.94 -3.56
CA MET A 1 -7.54 2.04 -2.90
C MET A 1 -8.29 1.40 -1.76
N PRO A 2 -8.21 0.08 -1.53
CA PRO A 2 -8.57 -0.49 -0.23
C PRO A 2 -8.10 0.44 0.88
N GLY A 3 -8.89 0.56 1.93
CA GLY A 3 -8.57 1.54 2.94
C GLY A 3 -7.19 1.27 3.55
N ALA A 4 -6.58 2.32 4.10
CA ALA A 4 -5.21 2.25 4.61
C ALA A 4 -5.05 1.13 5.65
N TYR A 5 -6.12 0.77 6.38
CA TYR A 5 -6.07 -0.25 7.40
C TYR A 5 -6.13 -1.67 6.82
N ALA A 6 -6.84 -1.92 5.72
CA ALA A 6 -6.74 -3.19 5.00
C ALA A 6 -5.30 -3.45 4.54
N HIS A 7 -4.61 -2.43 4.00
CA HIS A 7 -3.20 -2.54 3.61
C HIS A 7 -2.28 -2.90 4.78
N LEU A 8 -2.43 -2.20 5.92
CA LEU A 8 -1.65 -2.49 7.12
C LEU A 8 -1.92 -3.90 7.65
N SER A 9 -3.18 -4.34 7.60
CA SER A 9 -3.57 -5.69 8.00
C SER A 9 -2.89 -6.72 7.11
N VAL A 10 -3.00 -6.59 5.78
CA VAL A 10 -2.41 -7.54 4.83
C VAL A 10 -0.91 -7.69 5.04
N VAL A 11 -0.15 -6.60 5.20
CA VAL A 11 1.31 -6.72 5.36
C VAL A 11 1.74 -7.33 6.69
N ASN A 12 1.03 -7.02 7.77
CA ASN A 12 1.31 -7.62 9.08
C ASN A 12 1.02 -9.13 9.05
N ASP A 13 -0.03 -9.55 8.36
CA ASP A 13 -0.35 -10.98 8.29
C ASP A 13 0.51 -11.72 7.26
N ALA A 14 0.84 -11.09 6.12
CA ALA A 14 1.76 -11.64 5.12
C ALA A 14 3.16 -11.84 5.71
N GLN A 15 3.63 -10.94 6.59
CA GLN A 15 4.91 -11.10 7.27
C GLN A 15 4.98 -12.41 8.08
N LYS A 16 3.90 -12.83 8.73
CA LYS A 16 3.85 -14.08 9.51
C LYS A 16 3.95 -15.33 8.65
N LEU A 17 3.50 -15.26 7.40
CA LEU A 17 3.46 -16.38 6.46
C LEU A 17 4.54 -16.34 5.38
N ALA A 18 5.42 -15.33 5.43
CA ALA A 18 6.52 -15.13 4.49
C ALA A 18 7.46 -16.35 4.39
N GLU A 19 7.78 -17.01 5.51
CA GLU A 19 8.63 -18.21 5.52
C GLU A 19 7.95 -19.37 4.77
N SER A 20 6.65 -19.57 5.00
CA SER A 20 5.86 -20.61 4.33
C SER A 20 5.70 -20.34 2.83
N ALA A 21 5.79 -19.06 2.41
CA ALA A 21 5.81 -18.66 1.01
C ALA A 21 7.20 -18.84 0.34
N GLY A 22 8.22 -19.29 1.09
CA GLY A 22 9.54 -19.58 0.55
C GLY A 22 10.40 -18.35 0.29
N LEU A 23 10.17 -17.26 1.03
CA LEU A 23 11.09 -16.12 1.07
C LEU A 23 12.41 -16.55 1.74
N ARG A 24 13.53 -16.00 1.27
CA ARG A 24 14.86 -16.32 1.79
C ARG A 24 15.10 -15.73 3.18
N ASP A 25 16.00 -16.37 3.93
CA ASP A 25 16.37 -16.01 5.30
C ASP A 25 16.74 -14.53 5.47
N ASP A 26 17.50 -13.94 4.54
CA ASP A 26 17.88 -12.52 4.63
C ASP A 26 16.66 -11.60 4.52
N THR A 27 15.74 -11.92 3.62
CA THR A 27 14.48 -11.17 3.47
C THR A 27 13.56 -11.36 4.67
N LEU A 28 13.47 -12.58 5.21
CA LEU A 28 12.73 -12.86 6.44
C LEU A 28 13.29 -12.07 7.62
N TYR A 29 14.61 -11.98 7.73
CA TYR A 29 15.29 -11.16 8.73
C TYR A 29 14.92 -9.68 8.57
N HIS A 30 15.00 -9.13 7.36
CA HIS A 30 14.63 -7.73 7.12
C HIS A 30 13.16 -7.44 7.41
N LEU A 31 12.24 -8.33 7.05
CA LEU A 31 10.82 -8.23 7.39
C LEU A 31 10.60 -8.21 8.91
N GLY A 32 11.32 -9.05 9.66
CA GLY A 32 11.21 -9.13 11.12
C GLY A 32 11.75 -7.91 11.85
N VAL A 33 12.91 -7.37 11.44
CA VAL A 33 13.55 -6.25 12.15
C VAL A 33 13.11 -4.87 11.65
N ASN A 34 12.50 -4.78 10.46
CA ASN A 34 12.08 -3.53 9.83
C ASN A 34 10.58 -3.47 9.53
N LEU A 35 9.72 -4.13 10.32
CA LEU A 35 8.26 -4.18 10.10
C LEU A 35 7.62 -2.80 9.85
N LYS A 36 8.04 -1.76 10.60
CA LYS A 36 7.55 -0.39 10.40
C LYS A 36 7.81 0.19 9.00
N PHE A 37 8.85 -0.30 8.31
CA PHE A 37 9.14 0.07 6.92
C PHE A 37 8.25 -0.70 5.94
N VAL A 38 7.89 -1.95 6.25
CA VAL A 38 6.87 -2.70 5.49
C VAL A 38 5.52 -2.00 5.58
N GLU A 39 5.10 -1.60 6.78
CA GLU A 39 3.88 -0.84 6.99
C GLU A 39 3.90 0.51 6.27
N LEU A 40 5.01 1.26 6.38
CA LEU A 40 5.21 2.50 5.62
C LEU A 40 5.03 2.25 4.12
N GLY A 41 5.66 1.19 3.58
CA GLY A 41 5.54 0.83 2.17
C GLY A 41 4.09 0.56 1.76
N ALA A 42 3.32 -0.13 2.60
CA ALA A 42 1.93 -0.49 2.36
C ALA A 42 0.97 0.71 2.19
N VAL A 43 1.35 1.89 2.71
CA VAL A 43 0.58 3.13 2.58
C VAL A 43 1.29 4.21 1.75
N SER A 44 2.50 3.91 1.26
CA SER A 44 3.36 4.86 0.55
C SER A 44 2.77 5.34 -0.78
N PRO A 45 2.12 4.51 -1.63
CA PRO A 45 1.50 5.01 -2.85
C PRO A 45 0.49 6.16 -2.63
N ASP A 46 -0.09 6.24 -1.43
CA ASP A 46 -1.13 7.23 -1.08
C ASP A 46 -0.60 8.48 -0.39
N TYR A 47 0.63 8.42 0.12
CA TYR A 47 1.30 9.53 0.80
C TYR A 47 1.23 10.87 0.05
N PRO A 48 1.36 10.93 -1.29
CA PRO A 48 1.27 12.20 -2.01
C PRO A 48 -0.08 12.92 -1.87
N TYR A 49 -1.17 12.22 -1.51
CA TYR A 49 -2.46 12.85 -1.19
C TYR A 49 -2.44 13.66 0.12
N LEU A 50 -1.45 13.44 0.99
CA LEU A 50 -1.29 14.10 2.30
C LEU A 50 -0.47 15.38 2.22
N ALA A 51 0.22 15.61 1.11
CA ALA A 51 1.04 16.78 0.96
C ALA A 51 0.16 18.04 0.86
N LEU A 52 0.47 19.05 1.68
CA LEU A 52 -0.22 20.34 1.62
C LEU A 52 0.12 21.13 0.35
N LYS A 53 1.27 20.84 -0.28
CA LYS A 53 1.72 21.51 -1.50
C LYS A 53 0.88 21.06 -2.69
N SER A 54 0.40 22.02 -3.48
CA SER A 54 -0.34 21.74 -4.71
C SER A 54 0.50 20.91 -5.70
N GLY A 55 -0.17 20.02 -6.44
CA GLY A 55 0.44 19.20 -7.48
C GLY A 55 0.99 17.85 -7.04
N GLN A 56 1.16 17.57 -5.74
CA GLN A 56 1.71 16.29 -5.27
C GLN A 56 0.79 15.10 -5.53
N LYS A 57 -0.53 15.30 -5.54
CA LYS A 57 -1.54 14.28 -5.90
C LYS A 57 -1.21 13.53 -7.19
N LYS A 58 -0.61 14.19 -8.18
CA LYS A 58 -0.23 13.55 -9.45
C LYS A 58 0.70 12.35 -9.25
N TRP A 59 1.54 12.36 -8.20
CA TRP A 59 2.47 11.28 -7.92
C TRP A 59 1.77 10.05 -7.37
N ALA A 60 0.72 10.24 -6.56
CA ALA A 60 -0.15 9.13 -6.18
C ALA A 60 -0.85 8.57 -7.44
N ASP A 61 -1.50 9.43 -8.23
CA ASP A 61 -2.18 9.01 -9.47
C ASP A 61 -1.21 8.26 -10.43
N ASN A 62 0.03 8.75 -10.59
CA ASN A 62 1.06 8.08 -11.38
C ASN A 62 1.32 6.65 -10.89
N MET A 63 1.60 6.49 -9.59
CA MET A 63 1.87 5.17 -8.97
C MET A 63 0.67 4.22 -9.00
N HIS A 64 -0.56 4.73 -9.12
CA HIS A 64 -1.77 3.91 -9.20
C HIS A 64 -2.15 3.50 -10.62
N TYR A 65 -1.84 4.31 -11.64
CA TYR A 65 -2.39 4.11 -12.98
C TYR A 65 -1.40 3.62 -14.01
N THR A 66 -0.11 3.85 -13.82
CA THR A 66 0.89 3.67 -14.88
C THR A 66 2.21 3.20 -14.33
N ASN A 67 3.00 2.52 -15.17
CA ASN A 67 4.41 2.23 -14.90
C ASN A 67 4.70 1.45 -13.59
N THR A 68 3.71 0.75 -13.01
CA THR A 68 3.86 -0.01 -11.76
C THR A 68 4.94 -1.10 -11.84
N ALA A 69 5.07 -1.76 -13.00
CA ALA A 69 6.17 -2.70 -13.25
C ALA A 69 7.52 -2.00 -13.22
N LYS A 70 7.61 -0.84 -13.89
CA LYS A 70 8.83 -0.04 -14.00
C LYS A 70 9.27 0.49 -12.63
N LEU A 71 8.33 0.88 -11.78
CA LEU A 71 8.58 1.30 -10.40
C LEU A 71 9.23 0.16 -9.60
N MET A 72 8.67 -1.05 -9.63
CA MET A 72 9.26 -2.20 -8.92
C MET A 72 10.63 -2.60 -9.47
N GLN A 73 10.79 -2.62 -10.80
CA GLN A 73 12.08 -2.88 -11.46
C GLN A 73 13.15 -1.87 -11.03
N ALA A 74 12.79 -0.59 -10.99
CA ALA A 74 13.71 0.47 -10.57
C ALA A 74 14.11 0.32 -9.10
N ALA A 75 13.19 -0.07 -8.22
CA ALA A 75 13.48 -0.31 -6.81
C ALA A 75 14.48 -1.47 -6.62
N VAL A 76 14.25 -2.59 -7.30
CA VAL A 76 15.16 -3.76 -7.27
C VAL A 76 16.56 -3.38 -7.78
N ALA A 77 16.65 -2.53 -8.81
CA ALA A 77 17.94 -2.05 -9.31
C ALA A 77 18.61 -0.99 -8.40
N ALA A 78 17.84 -0.31 -7.54
CA ALA A 78 18.33 0.75 -6.65
C ALA A 78 18.85 0.20 -5.32
N ILE A 79 18.15 -0.76 -4.73
CA ILE A 79 18.46 -1.26 -3.38
C ILE A 79 19.92 -1.77 -3.25
N PRO A 80 20.46 -2.60 -4.16
CA PRO A 80 21.84 -3.09 -4.04
C PRO A 80 22.92 -1.98 -4.11
N ARG A 81 22.57 -0.78 -4.58
CA ARG A 81 23.47 0.39 -4.63
C ARG A 81 23.51 1.19 -3.32
N LEU A 82 22.61 0.90 -2.37
CA LEU A 82 22.63 1.49 -1.05
C LEU A 82 23.77 0.90 -0.18
N PRO A 83 24.24 1.65 0.83
CA PRO A 83 25.07 1.07 1.89
C PRO A 83 24.39 -0.15 2.51
N GLN A 84 25.15 -1.20 2.84
CA GLN A 84 24.57 -2.47 3.29
C GLN A 84 23.66 -2.35 4.52
N GLN A 85 23.98 -1.43 5.44
CA GLN A 85 23.16 -1.14 6.62
C GLN A 85 21.78 -0.51 6.30
N ASP A 86 21.59 -0.01 5.08
CA ASP A 86 20.38 0.68 4.62
C ASP A 86 19.52 -0.21 3.71
N GLN A 87 20.11 -1.23 3.08
CA GLN A 87 19.44 -2.15 2.17
C GLN A 87 18.23 -2.83 2.83
N GLY A 88 18.37 -3.30 4.06
CA GLY A 88 17.28 -3.98 4.77
C GLY A 88 16.02 -3.13 4.96
N ARG A 89 16.18 -1.84 5.27
CA ARG A 89 15.06 -0.90 5.43
C ARG A 89 14.36 -0.63 4.09
N ALA A 90 15.16 -0.45 3.03
CA ALA A 90 14.63 -0.23 1.68
C ALA A 90 13.96 -1.50 1.10
N THR A 91 14.50 -2.69 1.36
CA THR A 91 13.88 -3.97 1.00
C THR A 91 12.54 -4.14 1.70
N ALA A 92 12.49 -3.93 3.02
CA ALA A 92 11.24 -4.00 3.78
C ALA A 92 10.19 -3.03 3.24
N TRP A 93 10.59 -1.79 2.94
CA TRP A 93 9.72 -0.79 2.33
C TRP A 93 9.21 -1.19 0.94
N LEU A 94 10.07 -1.73 0.07
CA LEU A 94 9.68 -2.22 -1.25
C LEU A 94 8.65 -3.36 -1.15
N LEU A 95 8.81 -4.29 -0.21
CA LEU A 95 7.83 -5.35 0.00
C LEU A 95 6.49 -4.78 0.46
N GLY A 96 6.48 -3.78 1.34
CA GLY A 96 5.28 -3.02 1.67
C GLY A 96 4.63 -2.35 0.46
N PHE A 97 5.41 -1.66 -0.35
CA PHE A 97 4.95 -0.98 -1.57
C PHE A 97 4.33 -1.96 -2.58
N ALA A 98 4.95 -3.12 -2.75
CA ALA A 98 4.43 -4.18 -3.61
C ALA A 98 3.16 -4.83 -3.03
N ALA A 99 3.06 -4.94 -1.71
CA ALA A 99 1.87 -5.44 -1.05
C ALA A 99 0.67 -4.51 -1.26
N HIS A 100 0.89 -3.19 -1.20
CA HIS A 100 -0.13 -2.22 -1.57
C HIS A 100 -0.68 -2.50 -2.97
N ILE A 101 0.23 -2.57 -3.96
CA ILE A 101 -0.12 -2.84 -5.35
C ILE A 101 -0.93 -4.13 -5.48
N ALA A 102 -0.46 -5.24 -4.90
CA ALA A 102 -1.15 -6.51 -5.05
C ALA A 102 -2.52 -6.55 -4.34
N THR A 103 -2.65 -5.83 -3.22
CA THR A 103 -3.90 -5.69 -2.47
C THR A 103 -4.94 -4.92 -3.29
N ASP A 104 -4.58 -3.76 -3.86
CA ASP A 104 -5.44 -2.99 -4.76
C ASP A 104 -5.92 -3.83 -5.93
N MET A 105 -4.97 -4.51 -6.57
CA MET A 105 -5.25 -5.32 -7.75
C MET A 105 -6.19 -6.50 -7.48
N THR A 106 -6.27 -6.92 -6.22
CA THR A 106 -7.19 -7.98 -5.80
C THR A 106 -8.55 -7.42 -5.39
N ILE A 107 -8.57 -6.37 -4.57
CA ILE A 107 -9.80 -5.90 -3.91
C ILE A 107 -10.60 -4.95 -4.82
N HIS A 108 -9.96 -4.09 -5.60
CA HIS A 108 -10.68 -3.09 -6.40
C HIS A 108 -11.64 -3.62 -7.46
N PRO A 109 -11.36 -4.73 -8.17
CA PRO A 109 -12.36 -5.33 -9.04
C PRO A 109 -13.69 -5.61 -8.32
N VAL A 110 -13.63 -5.97 -7.04
CA VAL A 110 -14.82 -6.25 -6.21
C VAL A 110 -15.50 -4.94 -5.80
N VAL A 111 -14.73 -3.93 -5.40
CA VAL A 111 -15.28 -2.61 -5.05
C VAL A 111 -15.95 -1.98 -6.28
N GLU A 112 -15.30 -2.00 -7.44
CA GLU A 112 -15.84 -1.52 -8.71
C GLU A 112 -17.15 -2.26 -9.09
N LEU A 113 -17.22 -3.57 -8.91
CA LEU A 113 -18.45 -4.34 -9.12
C LEU A 113 -19.58 -3.97 -8.15
N ARG A 114 -19.24 -3.47 -6.95
CA ARG A 114 -20.19 -3.10 -5.90
C ARG A 114 -20.71 -1.67 -6.04
N VAL A 115 -19.85 -0.71 -6.38
CA VAL A 115 -20.17 0.73 -6.36
C VAL A 115 -20.03 1.41 -7.73
N GLY A 116 -19.53 0.71 -8.74
CA GLY A 116 -19.23 1.27 -10.07
C GLY A 116 -17.79 1.81 -10.17
N PRO A 117 -17.42 2.36 -11.35
CA PRO A 117 -16.08 2.90 -11.57
C PRO A 117 -15.78 4.04 -10.60
N TYR A 118 -14.53 4.16 -10.16
CA TYR A 118 -14.12 5.15 -9.16
C TYR A 118 -14.55 6.58 -9.54
N GLN A 119 -14.35 6.98 -10.80
CA GLN A 119 -14.75 8.30 -11.29
C GLN A 119 -16.27 8.49 -11.22
N GLY A 120 -16.72 9.43 -10.40
CA GLY A 120 -18.13 9.72 -10.16
C GLY A 120 -18.78 8.90 -9.04
N ASN A 121 -18.08 7.92 -8.46
CA ASN A 121 -18.55 7.11 -7.32
C ASN A 121 -17.60 7.21 -6.11
N GLU A 122 -16.77 8.25 -6.03
CA GLU A 122 -15.66 8.35 -5.07
C GLU A 122 -16.11 8.24 -3.61
N SER A 123 -17.26 8.82 -3.27
CA SER A 123 -17.82 8.77 -1.91
C SER A 123 -18.26 7.37 -1.51
N GLU A 124 -18.96 6.66 -2.39
CA GLU A 124 -19.43 5.29 -2.11
C GLU A 124 -18.27 4.29 -2.15
N HIS A 125 -17.26 4.53 -2.99
CA HIS A 125 -16.02 3.75 -3.01
C HIS A 125 -15.32 3.80 -1.65
N ARG A 126 -15.13 5.01 -1.10
CA ARG A 126 -14.57 5.22 0.24
C ARG A 126 -15.41 4.63 1.33
N ARG A 127 -16.74 4.74 1.23
CA ARG A 127 -17.63 4.12 2.19
C ARG A 127 -17.43 2.60 2.21
N CYS A 128 -17.38 1.96 1.05
CA CYS A 128 -17.09 0.53 0.94
C CYS A 128 -15.73 0.18 1.59
N GLU A 129 -14.66 0.91 1.23
CA GLU A 129 -13.31 0.74 1.77
C GLU A 129 -13.28 0.90 3.31
N MET A 130 -13.96 1.91 3.86
CA MET A 130 -13.98 2.18 5.30
C MET A 130 -14.72 1.10 6.11
N HIS A 131 -15.80 0.53 5.56
CA HIS A 131 -16.50 -0.59 6.17
C HIS A 131 -15.65 -1.86 6.16
N GLN A 132 -14.93 -2.11 5.06
CA GLN A 132 -14.01 -3.23 4.92
C GLN A 132 -12.80 -3.12 5.87
N ASP A 133 -12.21 -1.93 5.99
CA ASP A 133 -11.16 -1.62 6.96
C ASP A 133 -11.62 -1.84 8.41
N ALA A 134 -12.79 -1.31 8.77
CA ALA A 134 -13.37 -1.48 10.10
C ALA A 134 -13.67 -2.94 10.45
N PHE A 135 -13.96 -3.76 9.44
CA PHE A 135 -14.14 -5.19 9.60
C PHE A 135 -12.80 -5.91 9.81
N ILE A 136 -11.83 -5.73 8.93
CA ILE A 136 -10.64 -6.58 8.90
C ILE A 136 -9.55 -6.17 9.89
N PHE A 137 -9.37 -4.86 10.09
CA PHE A 137 -8.23 -4.36 10.86
C PHE A 137 -8.20 -4.83 12.32
N PRO A 138 -9.31 -4.75 13.09
CA PRO A 138 -9.33 -5.27 14.46
C PRO A 138 -9.09 -6.78 14.53
N ARG A 139 -9.54 -7.54 13.51
CA ARG A 139 -9.43 -9.00 13.45
C ARG A 139 -7.99 -9.46 13.23
N VAL A 140 -7.21 -8.71 12.46
CA VAL A 140 -5.84 -9.08 12.08
C VAL A 140 -4.80 -8.52 13.06
N MET A 141 -4.98 -7.27 13.47
CA MET A 141 -3.96 -6.56 14.25
C MET A 141 -4.02 -6.88 15.74
N ASP A 142 -5.16 -7.37 16.25
CA ASP A 142 -5.41 -7.63 17.68
C ASP A 142 -5.07 -6.41 18.58
N VAL A 143 -5.09 -5.20 17.99
CA VAL A 143 -4.90 -3.95 18.71
C VAL A 143 -6.28 -3.46 19.14
N GLY A 144 -6.49 -3.33 20.45
CA GLY A 144 -7.67 -2.65 20.97
C GLY A 144 -7.73 -1.19 20.49
N GLU A 145 -8.90 -0.57 20.64
CA GLU A 145 -9.19 0.83 20.25
C GLU A 145 -8.10 1.84 20.66
N THR A 146 -7.52 1.70 21.85
CA THR A 146 -6.48 2.59 22.40
C THR A 146 -5.08 2.42 21.78
N GLY A 147 -4.82 1.33 21.04
CA GLY A 147 -3.49 1.00 20.52
C GLY A 147 -3.17 1.57 19.15
N LEU A 148 -4.16 2.07 18.40
CA LEU A 148 -3.97 2.42 16.98
C LEU A 148 -3.12 3.67 16.75
N SER A 149 -3.48 4.78 17.40
CA SER A 149 -2.73 6.03 17.24
C SER A 149 -1.32 5.90 17.81
N GLU A 150 -1.16 5.12 18.88
CA GLU A 150 0.14 4.74 19.42
C GLU A 150 0.93 3.88 18.42
N HIS A 151 0.33 2.83 17.85
CA HIS A 151 0.95 1.96 16.84
C HIS A 151 1.51 2.75 15.66
N LEU A 152 0.71 3.66 15.08
CA LEU A 152 1.15 4.50 13.97
C LEU A 152 2.24 5.51 14.38
N ALA A 153 2.17 6.04 15.60
CA ALA A 153 3.14 7.00 16.13
C ALA A 153 4.48 6.36 16.50
N SER A 154 4.48 5.15 17.05
CA SER A 154 5.70 4.37 17.36
C SER A 154 6.21 3.55 16.17
N GLY A 155 5.37 3.32 15.16
CA GLY A 155 5.67 2.60 13.93
C GLY A 155 6.07 3.56 12.80
N ILE A 156 5.18 3.72 11.82
CA ILE A 156 5.41 4.46 10.57
C ILE A 156 5.96 5.88 10.79
N ALA A 157 5.46 6.60 11.81
CA ALA A 157 5.93 7.96 12.07
C ALA A 157 7.41 8.03 12.47
N THR A 158 8.01 6.92 12.91
CA THR A 158 9.44 6.84 13.26
C THR A 158 10.34 6.49 12.07
N CYS A 159 9.78 6.33 10.88
CA CYS A 159 10.53 6.08 9.63
C CYS A 159 11.04 7.41 9.03
N HIS A 160 11.76 8.18 9.83
CA HIS A 160 12.27 9.52 9.47
C HIS A 160 13.80 9.56 9.43
N ALA A 161 14.36 10.63 8.88
CA ALA A 161 15.80 10.87 8.91
C ALA A 161 16.31 11.03 10.36
N PHE A 162 17.55 10.67 10.62
CA PHE A 162 18.11 10.68 11.98
C PHE A 162 18.10 12.07 12.63
N ASP A 163 18.36 13.12 11.84
CA ASP A 163 18.48 14.51 12.27
C ASP A 163 17.22 15.36 12.01
N ASP A 164 16.27 14.84 11.24
CA ASP A 164 15.02 15.53 10.93
C ASP A 164 13.83 14.56 10.94
N LYS A 165 12.97 14.73 11.94
CA LYS A 165 11.76 13.91 12.12
C LYS A 165 10.69 14.11 11.06
N ASP A 166 10.73 15.24 10.35
CA ASP A 166 9.77 15.58 9.30
C ASP A 166 10.28 15.22 7.90
N ALA A 167 11.57 14.84 7.78
CA ALA A 167 12.13 14.22 6.58
C ALA A 167 12.00 12.70 6.64
N LEU A 168 11.77 12.07 5.50
CA LEU A 168 11.66 10.61 5.39
C LEU A 168 13.04 9.96 5.59
N ASP A 169 13.07 8.71 6.07
CA ASP A 169 14.30 7.90 6.11
C ASP A 169 15.07 7.98 4.78
N PHE A 170 16.39 8.18 4.87
CA PHE A 170 17.25 8.44 3.72
C PHE A 170 17.21 7.31 2.67
N ALA A 171 17.23 6.05 3.11
CA ALA A 171 17.29 4.89 2.24
C ALA A 171 15.98 4.76 1.44
N VAL A 172 14.85 4.90 2.14
CA VAL A 172 13.53 4.90 1.53
C VAL A 172 13.38 6.06 0.55
N ARG A 173 13.73 7.28 0.98
CA ARG A 173 13.64 8.48 0.14
C ARG A 173 14.47 8.32 -1.13
N GLN A 174 15.70 7.82 -1.03
CA GLN A 174 16.57 7.63 -2.18
C GLN A 174 15.94 6.64 -3.18
N VAL A 175 15.56 5.44 -2.72
CA VAL A 175 14.96 4.42 -3.60
C VAL A 175 13.67 4.93 -4.24
N TRP A 176 12.81 5.59 -3.47
CA TRP A 176 11.55 6.11 -4.00
C TRP A 176 11.77 7.17 -5.08
N MET A 177 12.72 8.09 -4.88
CA MET A 177 13.07 9.08 -5.90
C MET A 177 13.62 8.41 -7.16
N GLU A 178 14.51 7.44 -7.02
CA GLU A 178 15.06 6.69 -8.16
C GLU A 178 13.96 5.91 -8.92
N MET A 179 12.97 5.36 -8.22
CA MET A 179 11.80 4.74 -8.85
C MET A 179 11.02 5.74 -9.71
N LEU A 180 10.72 6.92 -9.16
CA LEU A 180 9.94 7.94 -9.85
C LEU A 180 10.71 8.50 -11.06
N GLU A 181 12.01 8.74 -10.93
CA GLU A 181 12.86 9.20 -12.03
C GLU A 181 12.94 8.17 -13.16
N ALA A 182 13.10 6.87 -12.82
CA ALA A 182 13.17 5.80 -13.81
C ALA A 182 11.83 5.53 -14.51
N ALA A 183 10.70 5.71 -13.81
CA ALA A 183 9.37 5.47 -14.34
C ALA A 183 8.80 6.68 -15.11
N TYR A 184 9.26 7.90 -14.83
CA TYR A 184 8.73 9.15 -15.41
C TYR A 184 9.83 10.13 -15.85
N PRO A 185 10.73 9.73 -16.77
CA PRO A 185 11.89 10.55 -17.16
C PRO A 185 11.47 11.85 -17.87
N ASP A 186 10.38 11.83 -18.65
CA ASP A 186 9.91 12.95 -19.47
C ASP A 186 9.14 14.01 -18.66
N GLN A 187 8.80 13.76 -17.39
CA GLN A 187 8.11 14.73 -16.53
C GLN A 187 9.05 15.81 -15.95
N GLY A 188 10.22 16.03 -16.56
CA GLY A 188 11.18 17.07 -16.15
C GLY A 188 11.95 16.75 -14.87
N ALA A 189 12.00 15.46 -14.51
CA ALA A 189 12.42 14.84 -13.24
C ALA A 189 11.29 14.70 -12.21
N ALA A 190 11.50 13.76 -11.28
CA ALA A 190 10.94 13.80 -9.94
C ALA A 190 11.28 15.10 -9.16
N GLN A 191 11.73 16.18 -9.83
CA GLN A 191 12.15 17.46 -9.25
C GLN A 191 11.08 18.12 -8.37
N ASP A 192 9.80 17.86 -8.63
CA ASP A 192 8.72 18.34 -7.76
C ASP A 192 8.12 17.26 -6.87
N ALA A 193 8.52 15.99 -7.00
CA ALA A 193 8.21 14.96 -6.01
C ALA A 193 8.91 15.32 -4.69
N SER A 194 8.21 15.10 -3.57
CA SER A 194 8.78 15.41 -2.26
C SER A 194 8.33 14.38 -1.23
N PRO A 195 8.99 13.22 -1.16
CA PRO A 195 8.74 12.22 -0.14
C PRO A 195 8.79 12.78 1.29
N ASP A 196 9.68 13.74 1.55
CA ASP A 196 9.76 14.46 2.82
C ASP A 196 8.47 15.24 3.12
N ALA A 197 7.93 16.00 2.15
CA ALA A 197 6.66 16.70 2.33
C ALA A 197 5.48 15.74 2.52
N TRP A 198 5.52 14.56 1.89
CA TRP A 198 4.48 13.55 2.06
C TRP A 198 4.54 12.94 3.46
N HIS A 199 5.73 12.59 3.94
CA HIS A 199 5.95 12.09 5.30
C HIS A 199 5.59 13.12 6.36
N SER A 200 6.00 14.37 6.19
CA SER A 200 5.58 15.48 7.05
C SER A 200 4.06 15.66 7.09
N GLY A 201 3.39 15.53 5.93
CA GLY A 201 1.93 15.55 5.84
C GLY A 201 1.28 14.43 6.65
N PHE A 202 1.79 13.19 6.55
CA PHE A 202 1.33 12.05 7.35
C PHE A 202 1.49 12.30 8.85
N ARG A 203 2.66 12.79 9.29
CA ARG A 203 2.88 13.16 10.69
C ARG A 203 1.93 14.27 11.15
N GLY A 204 1.59 15.21 10.27
CA GLY A 204 0.59 16.24 10.50
C GLY A 204 -0.80 15.65 10.79
N VAL A 205 -1.23 14.65 10.02
CA VAL A 205 -2.48 13.91 10.27
C VAL A 205 -2.43 13.20 11.61
N LEU A 206 -1.37 12.44 11.90
CA LEU A 206 -1.24 11.74 13.18
C LEU A 206 -1.27 12.69 14.37
N LYS A 207 -0.62 13.85 14.27
CA LYS A 207 -0.65 14.88 15.32
C LYS A 207 -2.06 15.46 15.51
N ALA A 208 -2.80 15.68 14.42
CA ALA A 208 -4.18 16.17 14.49
C ALA A 208 -5.13 15.13 15.10
N MET A 209 -4.82 13.85 14.94
CA MET A 209 -5.60 12.71 15.45
C MET A 209 -5.02 12.13 16.76
N ALA A 210 -4.08 12.83 17.40
CA ALA A 210 -3.44 12.37 18.63
C ALA A 210 -4.48 12.20 19.75
N GLY A 211 -4.53 11.02 20.37
CA GLY A 211 -5.51 10.68 21.41
C GLY A 211 -6.85 10.18 20.88
N ILE A 212 -7.01 10.00 19.56
CA ILE A 212 -8.11 9.26 18.98
C ILE A 212 -7.84 7.75 19.12
N ASN A 213 -8.86 7.04 19.62
CA ASN A 213 -8.83 5.60 19.88
C ASN A 213 -9.75 4.82 18.92
N HIS A 214 -10.06 5.38 17.76
CA HIS A 214 -10.84 4.70 16.72
C HIS A 214 -10.20 4.96 15.36
N LEU A 215 -10.59 4.19 14.34
CA LEU A 215 -10.09 4.37 12.98
C LEU A 215 -10.40 5.79 12.49
N PHE A 216 -9.38 6.48 12.01
CA PHE A 216 -9.52 7.80 11.41
C PHE A 216 -9.08 7.79 9.95
N PRO A 217 -9.65 8.65 9.10
CA PRO A 217 -9.22 8.82 7.71
C PRO A 217 -7.70 9.06 7.60
N ILE A 218 -7.04 8.30 6.71
CA ILE A 218 -5.64 8.51 6.33
C ILE A 218 -5.57 8.72 4.81
N ALA A 219 -4.57 9.48 4.37
CA ALA A 219 -4.24 9.70 2.97
C ALA A 219 -5.40 10.19 2.11
N ARG A 220 -5.80 9.42 1.10
CA ARG A 220 -6.85 9.78 0.16
C ARG A 220 -8.18 10.07 0.86
N HIS A 221 -8.44 9.45 2.03
CA HIS A 221 -9.64 9.67 2.84
C HIS A 221 -9.69 11.05 3.52
N VAL A 222 -8.54 11.67 3.83
CA VAL A 222 -8.47 13.01 4.45
C VAL A 222 -8.67 14.12 3.41
N SER A 223 -8.25 13.90 2.16
CA SER A 223 -8.08 14.96 1.17
C SER A 223 -9.37 15.54 0.56
N THR A 224 -10.56 15.02 0.88
CA THR A 224 -11.78 15.31 0.09
C THR A 224 -12.87 16.17 0.72
N LYS A 225 -12.72 16.72 1.93
CA LYS A 225 -13.80 17.47 2.63
C LYS A 225 -15.12 16.70 2.79
N LEU A 226 -15.13 15.39 2.49
CA LEU A 226 -16.24 14.51 2.79
C LEU A 226 -16.13 14.22 4.29
N ASN A 227 -17.10 14.64 5.09
CA ASN A 227 -17.15 14.37 6.53
C ASN A 227 -17.43 12.88 6.81
N LEU A 228 -16.59 11.98 6.27
CA LEU A 228 -16.70 10.54 6.44
C LEU A 228 -16.00 10.14 7.74
N THR A 229 -16.71 9.41 8.58
CA THR A 229 -16.20 8.78 9.81
C THR A 229 -16.21 7.28 9.61
N TYR A 230 -15.20 6.57 10.12
CA TYR A 230 -15.20 5.11 10.07
C TYR A 230 -16.39 4.57 10.86
N PRO A 231 -17.07 3.52 10.38
CA PRO A 231 -18.08 2.84 11.16
C PRO A 231 -17.43 2.14 12.36
N THR A 232 -18.11 2.16 13.50
CA THR A 232 -17.82 1.23 14.60
C THR A 232 -18.18 -0.20 14.18
N GLU A 233 -17.74 -1.22 14.94
CA GLU A 233 -18.06 -2.63 14.62
C GLU A 233 -19.58 -2.87 14.49
N ALA A 234 -20.39 -2.20 15.33
CA ALA A 234 -21.84 -2.30 15.28
C ALA A 234 -22.48 -1.56 14.09
N GLU A 235 -21.76 -0.63 13.46
CA GLU A 235 -22.21 0.16 12.30
C GLU A 235 -21.74 -0.42 10.97
N ILE A 236 -20.98 -1.53 10.99
CA ILE A 236 -20.57 -2.22 9.79
C ILE A 236 -21.82 -2.73 9.05
N ASP A 237 -22.11 -2.11 7.91
CA ASP A 237 -23.09 -2.57 6.95
C ASP A 237 -22.59 -3.86 6.27
N ASP A 238 -23.24 -4.97 6.62
CA ASP A 238 -22.93 -6.32 6.13
C ASP A 238 -22.98 -6.44 4.60
N SER A 239 -23.68 -5.54 3.89
CA SER A 239 -23.68 -5.53 2.43
C SER A 239 -22.35 -5.12 1.79
N PHE A 240 -21.38 -4.64 2.59
CA PHE A 240 -19.99 -4.42 2.19
C PHE A 240 -19.05 -5.56 2.59
N ILE A 241 -19.56 -6.57 3.29
CA ILE A 241 -18.77 -7.68 3.84
C ILE A 241 -19.21 -9.03 3.25
N SER A 242 -20.51 -9.31 3.23
CA SER A 242 -21.05 -10.62 2.90
C SER A 242 -21.56 -10.69 1.46
N GLN A 243 -21.36 -11.83 0.79
CA GLN A 243 -21.87 -12.13 -0.55
C GLN A 243 -21.56 -11.05 -1.61
N LEU A 244 -20.36 -10.48 -1.54
CA LEU A 244 -19.88 -9.49 -2.49
C LEU A 244 -19.78 -10.10 -3.88
N ARG A 245 -20.21 -9.34 -4.89
CA ARG A 245 -20.03 -9.74 -6.28
C ARG A 245 -18.54 -9.71 -6.62
N THR A 246 -18.00 -10.86 -7.01
CA THR A 246 -16.65 -10.95 -7.56
C THR A 246 -16.69 -11.46 -9.00
N PRO A 247 -15.60 -11.32 -9.75
CA PRO A 247 -15.47 -11.91 -11.09
C PRO A 247 -15.72 -13.42 -11.15
N GLU A 248 -15.56 -14.15 -10.05
CA GLU A 248 -15.68 -15.60 -9.95
C GLU A 248 -16.93 -16.06 -9.17
N GLY A 249 -17.88 -15.16 -8.96
CA GLY A 249 -19.11 -15.40 -8.20
C GLY A 249 -19.11 -14.76 -6.81
N PRO A 250 -20.20 -14.91 -6.02
CA PRO A 250 -20.28 -14.28 -4.70
C PRO A 250 -19.22 -14.79 -3.73
N MET A 251 -18.56 -13.89 -3.00
CA MET A 251 -17.61 -14.21 -1.92
C MET A 251 -17.79 -13.25 -0.75
N ASP A 252 -17.49 -13.70 0.46
CA ASP A 252 -17.40 -12.81 1.62
C ASP A 252 -16.04 -12.11 1.63
N TYR A 253 -15.96 -10.92 2.23
CA TYR A 253 -14.78 -10.06 2.21
C TYR A 253 -13.56 -10.72 2.84
N GLU A 254 -13.75 -11.57 3.86
CA GLU A 254 -12.67 -12.37 4.44
C GLU A 254 -12.00 -13.27 3.39
N ALA A 255 -12.76 -13.96 2.54
CA ALA A 255 -12.20 -14.78 1.47
C ALA A 255 -11.47 -13.94 0.40
N ILE A 256 -11.92 -12.71 0.17
CA ILE A 256 -11.29 -11.76 -0.76
C ILE A 256 -9.99 -11.22 -0.15
N TYR A 257 -9.97 -10.97 1.16
CA TYR A 257 -8.78 -10.58 1.91
C TYR A 257 -7.73 -11.70 1.90
N GLU A 258 -8.13 -12.95 2.16
CA GLU A 258 -7.23 -14.12 2.08
C GLU A 258 -6.64 -14.28 0.67
N ARG A 259 -7.44 -13.99 -0.37
CA ARG A 259 -6.93 -13.94 -1.75
C ARG A 259 -5.90 -12.83 -1.92
N ALA A 260 -6.17 -11.63 -1.40
CA ALA A 260 -5.22 -10.51 -1.48
C ALA A 260 -3.90 -10.85 -0.77
N HIS A 261 -3.99 -11.46 0.40
CA HIS A 261 -2.84 -11.97 1.17
C HIS A 261 -2.02 -12.98 0.37
N ALA A 262 -2.66 -13.99 -0.22
CA ALA A 262 -1.98 -14.97 -1.07
C ALA A 262 -1.27 -14.32 -2.28
N ASN A 263 -1.91 -13.33 -2.91
CA ASN A 263 -1.32 -12.59 -4.03
C ASN A 263 -0.13 -11.72 -3.57
N VAL A 264 -0.20 -11.12 -2.38
CA VAL A 264 0.94 -10.40 -1.78
C VAL A 264 2.13 -11.33 -1.61
N LEU A 265 1.93 -12.52 -1.02
CA LEU A 265 3.00 -13.50 -0.83
C LEU A 265 3.62 -13.94 -2.16
N MET A 266 2.81 -14.15 -3.20
CA MET A 266 3.30 -14.48 -4.55
C MET A 266 4.16 -13.35 -5.14
N VAL A 267 3.71 -12.09 -5.03
CA VAL A 267 4.47 -10.93 -5.53
C VAL A 267 5.76 -10.75 -4.72
N TRP A 268 5.70 -10.90 -3.40
CA TRP A 268 6.87 -10.87 -2.53
C TRP A 268 7.89 -11.91 -2.92
N LYS A 269 7.46 -13.15 -3.23
CA LYS A 269 8.39 -14.19 -3.68
C LYS A 269 9.10 -13.81 -4.99
N GLY A 270 8.37 -13.24 -5.95
CA GLY A 270 8.96 -12.77 -7.22
C GLY A 270 9.97 -11.63 -7.05
N LEU A 271 9.70 -10.72 -6.10
CA LEU A 271 10.61 -9.62 -5.75
C LEU A 271 11.81 -10.09 -4.95
N ASP A 272 11.61 -11.01 -4.01
CA ASP A 272 12.68 -11.69 -3.31
C ASP A 272 13.64 -12.27 -4.34
N ASP A 273 13.20 -13.15 -5.23
CA ASP A 273 14.04 -13.72 -6.29
C ASP A 273 14.79 -12.66 -7.12
N ALA A 274 14.15 -11.52 -7.41
CA ALA A 274 14.77 -10.42 -8.15
C ALA A 274 15.84 -9.67 -7.37
N LEU A 275 15.67 -9.46 -6.06
CA LEU A 275 16.62 -8.72 -5.22
C LEU A 275 17.97 -9.46 -5.09
N GLU A 276 17.96 -10.79 -5.14
CA GLU A 276 19.18 -11.60 -5.09
C GLU A 276 19.91 -11.62 -6.43
N GLN A 277 19.16 -11.77 -7.53
CA GLN A 277 19.73 -12.01 -8.85
C GLN A 277 19.93 -10.72 -9.66
N GLY A 278 19.48 -9.57 -9.15
CA GLY A 278 19.44 -8.30 -9.88
C GLY A 278 18.33 -8.21 -10.93
N GLY A 279 17.36 -9.13 -10.88
CA GLY A 279 16.24 -9.28 -11.81
C GLY A 279 15.59 -10.66 -11.66
N SER A 280 14.37 -10.83 -12.16
CA SER A 280 13.73 -12.14 -12.21
C SER A 280 12.76 -12.24 -13.38
N ASP A 281 12.59 -13.43 -13.94
CA ASP A 281 11.58 -13.69 -14.98
C ASP A 281 10.17 -13.24 -14.54
N ALA A 282 9.87 -13.33 -13.24
CA ALA A 282 8.60 -12.87 -12.68
C ALA A 282 8.47 -11.34 -12.76
N LEU A 283 9.52 -10.61 -12.39
CA LEU A 283 9.56 -9.15 -12.43
C LEU A 283 9.64 -8.59 -13.86
N ASP A 284 10.34 -9.28 -14.76
CA ASP A 284 10.51 -8.88 -16.16
C ASP A 284 9.22 -9.06 -16.98
N ARG A 285 8.40 -10.05 -16.60
CA ARG A 285 7.09 -10.30 -17.23
C ARG A 285 5.96 -9.48 -16.60
N LEU A 286 6.23 -8.77 -15.51
CA LEU A 286 5.22 -8.00 -14.80
C LEU A 286 4.71 -6.87 -15.72
N GLU A 287 3.40 -6.87 -15.95
CA GLU A 287 2.74 -5.86 -16.77
C GLU A 287 2.49 -4.60 -15.94
N ASN A 288 2.35 -3.45 -16.59
CA ASN A 288 1.80 -2.29 -15.90
C ASN A 288 0.35 -2.57 -15.53
N TRP A 289 0.00 -2.22 -14.30
CA TRP A 289 -1.27 -2.47 -13.65
C TRP A 289 -1.96 -1.16 -13.30
N ASN A 290 -3.27 -1.11 -13.48
CA ASN A 290 -4.13 -0.03 -13.02
C ASN A 290 -4.80 -0.48 -11.72
N LEU A 291 -4.31 0.08 -10.61
CA LEU A 291 -4.70 -0.29 -9.27
C LEU A 291 -6.20 -0.10 -9.07
N ASP A 292 -6.80 1.02 -9.48
CA ASP A 292 -8.24 1.32 -9.28
C ASP A 292 -9.20 0.30 -9.96
N THR A 293 -8.71 -0.51 -10.90
CA THR A 293 -9.55 -1.46 -11.65
C THR A 293 -9.14 -2.92 -11.49
N GLY A 294 -7.96 -3.17 -10.91
CA GLY A 294 -7.33 -4.49 -10.88
C GLY A 294 -6.96 -5.06 -12.26
N ARG A 295 -6.85 -4.21 -13.28
CA ARG A 295 -6.58 -4.63 -14.67
C ARG A 295 -5.16 -4.34 -15.11
N SER A 296 -4.65 -5.20 -15.97
CA SER A 296 -3.48 -4.91 -16.78
C SER A 296 -3.75 -3.76 -17.73
N VAL A 297 -2.83 -2.78 -17.77
CA VAL A 297 -2.86 -1.68 -18.73
C VAL A 297 -2.69 -2.19 -20.16
N ARG A 298 -1.94 -3.29 -20.36
CA ARG A 298 -1.66 -3.85 -21.69
C ARG A 298 -2.84 -4.63 -22.24
N THR A 299 -3.45 -5.49 -21.43
CA THR A 299 -4.45 -6.45 -21.92
C THR A 299 -5.87 -6.10 -21.54
N GLY A 300 -6.07 -5.18 -20.59
CA GLY A 300 -7.38 -4.85 -20.01
C GLY A 300 -7.97 -5.97 -19.14
N LYS A 301 -7.28 -7.09 -18.96
CA LYS A 301 -7.75 -8.22 -18.17
C LYS A 301 -7.45 -8.04 -16.69
N LEU A 302 -8.31 -8.60 -15.85
CA LEU A 302 -8.05 -8.70 -14.41
C LEU A 302 -6.81 -9.55 -14.15
N VAL A 303 -5.94 -9.08 -13.25
CA VAL A 303 -4.64 -9.73 -13.01
C VAL A 303 -4.78 -10.92 -12.05
N PHE A 304 -5.56 -10.77 -10.98
CA PHE A 304 -5.71 -11.79 -9.93
C PHE A 304 -7.08 -12.48 -9.91
N TRP A 305 -7.82 -12.37 -11.01
CA TRP A 305 -9.14 -12.96 -11.15
C TRP A 305 -9.29 -13.62 -12.50
N ALA A 306 -9.92 -14.79 -12.53
CA ALA A 306 -10.42 -15.37 -13.76
C ALA A 306 -11.73 -14.68 -14.14
N GLU A 307 -11.80 -14.10 -15.34
CA GLU A 307 -13.07 -13.64 -15.90
C GLU A 307 -13.87 -14.87 -16.36
N ALA A 308 -15.11 -14.99 -15.87
CA ALA A 308 -16.06 -16.03 -16.26
C ALA A 308 -16.62 -15.83 -17.69
#